data_AF-A0A259RZB9-F1
#
_entry.id   AF-A0A259RZB9-F1
#
_cell.length_a   1.000
_cell.length_b   1.000
_cell.length_c   1.000
_cell.angle_alpha   90.00
_cell.angle_beta   90.00
_cell.angle_gamma   90.00
#
_symmetry.space_group_name_H-M   'P 1'
#
loop_
_entity.id
_entity.type
_entity.pdbx_description
1 polymer ?
#
loop_
_entity_poly.entity_id
_entity_poly.type
_entity_poly.pdbx_seq_one_letter_code
_entity_poly.pdbx_strand_id
1 'polypeptide(L)'
;MNKVELINAIFERMDVVWGEEGFDGEAHEYDWLLAHYGITDEEDVMWMLILQHGMDDLESEDRDDEELMTFLENEQAVVGFLEAFLQKYQSADTVYPR
;
A
#
# COMPACT_ATOMS: atom_id res chain seq x y z
N MET A 1 8.33 13.85 3.48
CA MET A 1 7.19 13.63 4.39
C MET A 1 7.64 12.59 5.42
N ASN A 2 7.10 12.60 6.64
CA ASN A 2 7.33 11.50 7.57
C ASN A 2 6.39 10.30 7.25
N LYS A 3 6.64 9.14 7.88
CA LYS A 3 5.85 7.92 7.65
C LYS A 3 4.33 8.14 7.80
N VAL A 4 3.90 8.86 8.83
CA VAL A 4 2.47 9.12 9.09
C VAL A 4 1.86 10.01 8.02
N GLU A 5 2.57 11.06 7.59
CA GLU A 5 2.14 11.92 6.50
C GLU A 5 1.99 11.15 5.18
N LEU A 6 2.90 10.21 4.89
CA LEU A 6 2.84 9.37 3.69
C LEU A 6 1.66 8.40 3.72
N ILE A 7 1.45 7.70 4.85
CA ILE A 7 0.31 6.81 5.05
C ILE A 7 -1.01 7.55 4.82
N ASN A 8 -1.16 8.73 5.43
CA ASN A 8 -2.38 9.53 5.27
C ASN A 8 -2.58 9.97 3.80
N ALA A 9 -1.52 10.41 3.12
CA ALA A 9 -1.61 10.80 1.71
C ALA A 9 -1.96 9.62 0.79
N ILE A 10 -1.49 8.41 1.10
CA ILE A 10 -1.88 7.19 0.38
C ILE A 10 -3.38 6.92 0.60
N PHE A 11 -3.87 6.98 1.84
CA PHE A 11 -5.30 6.82 2.12
C PHE A 11 -6.16 7.84 1.38
N GLU A 12 -5.76 9.12 1.37
CA GLU A 12 -6.48 10.17 0.62
C GLU A 12 -6.54 9.86 -0.88
N ARG A 13 -5.46 9.32 -1.46
CA ARG A 13 -5.48 8.91 -2.88
C ARG A 13 -6.31 7.66 -3.11
N MET A 14 -6.25 6.68 -2.22
CA MET A 14 -7.09 5.48 -2.31
C MET A 14 -8.57 5.84 -2.26
N ASP A 15 -8.98 6.76 -1.38
CA ASP A 15 -10.36 7.25 -1.29
C ASP A 15 -10.84 7.88 -2.61
N VAL A 16 -9.97 8.65 -3.27
CA VAL A 16 -10.27 9.24 -4.59
C VAL A 16 -10.36 8.18 -5.70
N VAL A 17 -9.46 7.19 -5.68
CA VAL A 17 -9.36 6.17 -6.75
C VAL A 17 -10.50 5.15 -6.65
N TRP A 18 -10.82 4.71 -5.43
CA TRP A 18 -11.73 3.59 -5.19
C TRP A 18 -13.13 4.03 -4.78
N GLY A 19 -13.29 5.25 -4.27
CA GLY A 19 -14.55 5.78 -3.76
C GLY A 19 -15.01 5.10 -2.47
N GLU A 20 -16.27 5.31 -2.10
CA GLU A 20 -16.87 4.85 -0.84
C GLU A 20 -16.81 3.33 -0.65
N GLU A 21 -16.85 2.56 -1.74
CA GLU A 21 -16.79 1.09 -1.69
C GLU A 21 -15.39 0.56 -1.35
N GLY A 22 -14.33 1.37 -1.50
CA GLY A 22 -12.98 0.98 -1.14
C GLY A 22 -12.35 -0.03 -2.10
N PHE A 23 -11.28 -0.69 -1.68
CA PHE A 23 -10.59 -1.71 -2.49
C PHE A 23 -10.85 -3.08 -1.86
N ASP A 24 -11.47 -4.01 -2.60
CA ASP A 24 -11.85 -5.34 -2.09
C ASP A 24 -10.76 -6.40 -2.31
N GLY A 25 -9.74 -6.10 -3.12
CA GLY A 25 -8.64 -7.03 -3.41
C GLY A 25 -9.04 -8.12 -4.40
N GLU A 26 -10.04 -7.86 -5.23
CA GLU A 26 -10.48 -8.81 -6.25
C GLU A 26 -9.50 -8.83 -7.45
N ALA A 27 -9.39 -9.97 -8.13
CA ALA A 27 -8.41 -10.13 -9.22
C ALA A 27 -8.53 -9.05 -10.32
N HIS A 28 -9.76 -8.68 -10.67
CA HIS A 28 -10.03 -7.64 -11.67
C HIS A 28 -9.72 -6.21 -11.18
N GLU A 29 -9.74 -5.97 -9.87
CA GLU A 29 -9.30 -4.70 -9.29
C GLU A 29 -7.77 -4.60 -9.30
N TYR A 30 -7.06 -5.70 -9.03
CA TYR A 30 -5.60 -5.77 -9.19
C TYR A 30 -5.16 -5.59 -10.65
N ASP A 31 -5.82 -6.26 -11.60
CA ASP A 31 -5.55 -6.08 -13.04
C ASP A 31 -5.68 -4.61 -13.45
N TRP A 32 -6.69 -3.92 -12.92
CA TRP A 32 -6.92 -2.52 -13.18
C TRP A 32 -5.86 -1.63 -12.51
N LEU A 33 -5.54 -1.87 -11.25
CA LEU A 33 -4.53 -1.14 -10.49
C LEU A 33 -3.16 -1.21 -11.20
N LEU A 34 -2.78 -2.40 -11.67
CA LEU A 34 -1.56 -2.60 -12.45
C LEU A 34 -1.60 -1.83 -13.78
N ALA A 35 -2.72 -1.88 -14.51
CA ALA A 35 -2.85 -1.23 -15.81
C ALA A 35 -2.85 0.31 -15.74
N HIS A 36 -3.41 0.89 -14.68
CA HIS A 36 -3.62 2.34 -14.54
C HIS A 36 -2.59 3.04 -13.66
N TYR A 37 -2.09 2.34 -12.64
CA TYR A 37 -1.18 2.89 -11.63
C TYR A 37 0.16 2.15 -11.56
N GLY A 38 0.27 0.99 -12.20
CA GLY A 38 1.50 0.19 -12.16
C GLY A 38 1.81 -0.39 -10.78
N ILE A 39 0.80 -0.49 -9.92
CA ILE A 39 0.94 -1.09 -8.58
C ILE A 39 0.59 -2.58 -8.70
N THR A 40 1.44 -3.44 -8.17
CA THR A 40 1.24 -4.89 -8.16
C THR A 40 0.48 -5.35 -6.92
N ASP A 41 0.00 -6.59 -6.95
CA ASP A 41 -0.51 -7.31 -5.78
C ASP A 41 0.52 -7.39 -4.65
N GLU A 42 1.77 -7.72 -4.96
CA GLU A 42 2.88 -7.78 -3.98
C GLU A 42 3.11 -6.42 -3.30
N GLU A 43 3.00 -5.32 -4.03
CA GLU A 43 3.15 -3.98 -3.45
C GLU A 43 1.97 -3.62 -2.55
N ASP A 44 0.75 -3.98 -2.93
CA ASP A 44 -0.42 -3.78 -2.08
C ASP A 44 -0.38 -4.63 -0.80
N VAL A 45 0.09 -5.89 -0.90
CA VAL A 45 0.35 -6.74 0.26
C VAL A 45 1.40 -6.11 1.18
N MET A 46 2.51 -5.61 0.62
CA MET A 46 3.54 -4.94 1.41
C MET A 46 3.00 -3.67 2.09
N TRP A 47 2.13 -2.92 1.42
CA TRP A 47 1.40 -1.80 2.01
C TRP A 47 0.56 -2.23 3.21
N MET A 48 -0.20 -3.33 3.09
CA MET A 48 -0.99 -3.89 4.19
C MET A 48 -0.12 -4.32 5.38
N LEU A 49 1.00 -5.01 5.13
CA LEU A 49 1.94 -5.46 6.16
C LEU A 49 2.55 -4.28 6.93
N ILE A 50 2.86 -3.17 6.26
CA ILE A 50 3.34 -1.93 6.92
C ILE A 50 2.29 -1.37 7.89
N LEU A 51 1.00 -1.40 7.51
CA LEU A 51 -0.10 -0.94 8.36
C LEU A 51 -0.28 -1.86 9.56
N GLN A 52 -0.37 -3.17 9.34
CA GLN A 52 -0.52 -4.18 10.39
C GLN A 52 0.64 -4.13 11.39
N HIS A 53 1.88 -4.01 10.91
CA HIS A 53 3.04 -3.81 11.78
C HIS A 53 2.92 -2.55 12.64
N GLY A 54 2.45 -1.44 12.06
CA GLY A 54 2.21 -0.19 12.78
C GLY A 54 1.11 -0.29 13.85
N MET A 55 0.19 -1.24 13.70
CA MET A 55 -0.90 -1.54 14.64
C MET A 55 -0.58 -2.69 15.61
N ASP A 56 0.61 -3.30 15.51
CA ASP A 56 1.00 -4.54 16.21
C ASP A 56 0.03 -5.71 15.95
N ASP A 57 -0.49 -5.77 14.73
CA ASP A 57 -1.53 -6.72 14.28
C ASP A 57 -1.02 -7.67 13.17
N LEU A 58 0.31 -7.86 13.07
CA LEU A 58 0.88 -8.87 12.17
C LEU A 58 0.52 -10.29 12.64
N GLU A 59 0.36 -11.20 11.69
CA GLU A 59 0.20 -12.62 11.99
C GLU A 59 1.53 -13.23 12.48
N SER A 60 1.46 -14.40 13.13
CA SER A 60 2.68 -15.05 13.64
C SER A 60 3.62 -15.48 12.52
N GLU A 61 3.08 -15.88 11.37
CA GLU A 61 3.90 -16.29 10.23
C GLU A 61 4.70 -15.13 9.64
N ASP A 62 4.10 -13.94 9.54
CA ASP A 62 4.80 -12.72 9.09
C ASP A 62 5.86 -12.25 10.09
N ARG A 63 5.57 -12.37 11.39
CA ARG A 63 6.56 -12.04 12.44
C ARG A 63 7.77 -12.98 12.45
N ASP A 64 7.58 -14.22 12.02
CA ASP A 64 8.65 -15.23 11.93
C ASP A 64 9.50 -15.07 10.65
N ASP A 65 9.06 -14.25 9.68
CA ASP A 65 9.83 -13.93 8.47
C ASP A 65 10.91 -12.86 8.77
N GLU A 66 12.16 -13.30 8.87
CA GLU A 66 13.31 -12.43 9.17
C GLU A 66 13.55 -11.35 8.10
N GLU A 67 13.29 -11.64 6.83
CA GLU A 67 13.51 -10.67 5.73
C GLU A 67 12.45 -9.57 5.77
N LEU A 68 11.19 -9.97 5.95
CA LEU A 68 10.08 -9.04 6.12
C LEU A 68 10.27 -8.15 7.36
N MET A 69 10.60 -8.74 8.52
CA MET A 69 10.81 -7.98 9.74
C MET A 69 12.00 -7.01 9.62
N THR A 70 13.09 -7.43 8.96
CA THR A 70 14.24 -6.55 8.67
C THR A 70 13.81 -5.33 7.83
N PHE A 71 12.90 -5.51 6.87
CA PHE A 71 12.34 -4.40 6.11
C PHE A 71 11.42 -3.52 6.98
N LEU A 72 10.46 -4.10 7.70
CA LEU A 72 9.45 -3.37 8.47
C LEU A 72 10.03 -2.56 9.64
N GLU A 73 11.12 -3.03 10.23
CA GLU A 73 11.86 -2.33 11.30
C GLU A 73 12.81 -1.26 10.77
N ASN A 74 13.13 -1.29 9.46
CA ASN A 74 13.95 -0.27 8.82
C ASN A 74 13.09 0.92 8.36
N GLU A 75 13.02 1.95 9.21
CA GLU A 75 12.24 3.16 8.94
C GLU A 75 12.56 3.80 7.58
N GLN A 76 13.84 3.84 7.18
CA GLN A 76 14.23 4.43 5.91
C GLN A 76 13.72 3.61 4.71
N ALA A 77 13.77 2.28 4.81
CA ALA A 77 13.26 1.39 3.77
C ALA A 77 11.73 1.53 3.64
N VAL A 78 11.00 1.53 4.76
CA VAL A 78 9.55 1.72 4.79
C VAL A 78 9.16 3.08 4.20
N VAL A 79 9.84 4.17 4.60
CA VAL A 79 9.57 5.50 4.04
C VAL A 79 9.83 5.52 2.53
N GLY A 80 10.93 4.93 2.06
CA GLY A 80 11.24 4.86 0.63
C GLY A 80 10.19 4.08 -0.18
N PHE A 81 9.69 2.97 0.38
CA PHE A 81 8.59 2.23 -0.21
C PHE A 81 7.31 3.09 -0.29
N LEU A 82 6.92 3.74 0.82
CA LEU A 82 5.71 4.56 0.87
C LEU A 82 5.77 5.76 -0.09
N GLU A 83 6.94 6.39 -0.24
CA GLU A 83 7.14 7.45 -1.23
C GLU A 83 6.94 6.94 -2.66
N ALA A 84 7.50 5.79 -3.00
CA ALA A 84 7.33 5.18 -4.33
C ALA A 84 5.87 4.75 -4.58
N PHE A 85 5.22 4.15 -3.58
CA PHE A 85 3.83 3.71 -3.65
C PHE A 85 2.87 4.90 -3.82
N LEU A 86 3.07 5.98 -3.06
CA LEU A 86 2.31 7.22 -3.23
C LEU A 86 2.52 7.85 -4.60
N GLN A 87 3.77 7.88 -5.10
CA GLN A 87 4.06 8.38 -6.44
C GLN A 87 3.30 7.61 -7.53
N LYS A 88 3.16 6.29 -7.37
CA LYS A 88 2.32 5.49 -8.27
C LYS A 88 0.87 5.94 -8.20
N TYR A 89 0.24 6.01 -7.03
CA TYR A 89 -1.13 6.52 -6.88
C TYR A 89 -1.35 7.98 -7.36
N GLN A 90 -0.28 8.77 -7.44
CA GLN A 90 -0.30 10.14 -7.99
C GLN A 90 0.04 10.21 -9.49
N SER A 91 0.44 9.10 -10.12
CA SER A 91 0.84 9.07 -11.53
C SER A 91 -0.32 9.25 -12.51
N ALA A 92 -1.56 8.99 -12.06
CA ALA A 92 -2.78 9.16 -12.83
C ALA A 92 -3.94 9.66 -11.96
N ASP A 93 -4.97 10.20 -12.61
CA ASP A 93 -6.23 10.63 -12.00
C ASP A 93 -7.41 9.75 -12.41
N THR A 94 -7.12 8.49 -12.75
CA THR A 94 -8.16 7.54 -13.18
C THR A 94 -8.89 6.99 -11.95
N VAL A 95 -10.22 7.06 -11.95
CA VAL A 95 -11.05 6.49 -10.88
C VAL A 95 -11.53 5.11 -11.33
N TYR A 96 -11.59 4.15 -10.41
CA TYR A 96 -12.05 2.80 -10.69
C TYR A 96 -13.51 2.81 -11.20
N PRO A 97 -13.79 2.29 -12.40
CA PRO A 97 -15.14 2.26 -12.94
C PRO A 97 -15.95 1.13 -12.29
N ARG A 98 -16.88 1.50 -11.41
CA ARG A 98 -17.87 0.58 -10.82
C ARG A 98 -19.02 0.27 -11.79
#